data_AF-A0A9D7FXX6-F1
#
_entry.id   AF-A0A9D7FXX6-F1
#
_cell.length_a   1.000
_cell.length_b   1.000
_cell.length_c   1.000
_cell.angle_alpha   90.00
_cell.angle_beta   90.00
_cell.angle_gamma   90.00
#
_symmetry.space_group_name_H-M   'P 1'
#
loop_
_entity.id
_entity.type
_entity.pdbx_description
1 polymer ?
#
loop_
_entity_poly.entity_id
_entity_poly.type
_entity_poly.pdbx_seq_one_letter_code
_entity_poly.pdbx_strand_id
1 'polypeptide(L)'
;MPVRPLVFDSSVLILFLNDALPAQTIELLNDHVHSGLAHISAIVRAEVLAWPQHTADSLDAARAARALLQAAKLVTANARDFGRVPGLELIES
;
A
#
# COMPACT_ATOMS: atom_id res chain seq x y z
N MET A 1 -21.19 -8.82 -13.68
CA MET A 1 -19.81 -8.54 -14.15
C MET A 1 -18.86 -9.16 -13.14
N PRO A 2 -17.79 -9.89 -13.53
CA PRO A 2 -16.81 -10.37 -12.55
C PRO A 2 -16.15 -9.16 -11.87
N VAL A 3 -16.11 -9.17 -10.53
CA VAL A 3 -15.41 -8.14 -9.73
C VAL A 3 -13.93 -8.25 -10.08
N ARG A 4 -13.34 -7.16 -10.57
CA ARG A 4 -11.94 -7.15 -11.02
C ARG A 4 -11.04 -6.70 -9.87
N PRO A 5 -9.85 -7.30 -9.71
CA PRO A 5 -8.86 -6.80 -8.77
C PRO A 5 -8.50 -5.34 -9.06
N LEU A 6 -8.32 -4.55 -8.00
CA LEU A 6 -7.81 -3.19 -8.07
C LEU A 6 -6.36 -3.14 -7.57
N VAL A 7 -5.54 -2.36 -8.27
CA VAL A 7 -4.17 -2.04 -7.86
C VAL A 7 -4.13 -0.56 -7.50
N PHE A 8 -3.69 -0.26 -6.29
CA PHE A 8 -3.57 1.12 -5.81
C PHE A 8 -2.13 1.60 -5.93
N ASP A 9 -1.98 2.88 -6.25
CA ASP A 9 -0.69 3.58 -6.21
C ASP A 9 -0.43 4.17 -4.82
N SER A 10 0.76 4.73 -4.60
CA SER A 10 1.12 5.37 -3.34
C SER A 10 0.34 6.68 -3.11
N SER A 11 0.00 7.42 -4.17
CA SER A 11 -0.71 8.69 -4.04
C SER A 11 -2.12 8.54 -3.47
N VAL A 12 -2.89 7.56 -3.96
CA VAL A 12 -4.22 7.24 -3.45
C VAL A 12 -4.16 6.80 -1.99
N LEU A 13 -3.16 5.99 -1.63
CA LEU A 13 -3.00 5.54 -0.24
C LEU A 13 -2.57 6.66 0.70
N ILE A 14 -1.70 7.57 0.26
CA ILE A 14 -1.31 8.75 1.05
C ILE A 14 -2.52 9.68 1.24
N LEU A 15 -3.36 9.87 0.22
CA LEU A 15 -4.59 10.64 0.35
C LEU A 15 -5.59 9.96 1.30
N PHE A 16 -5.71 8.63 1.22
CA PHE A 16 -6.55 7.86 2.16
C PHE A 16 -6.10 8.06 3.60
N LEU A 17 -4.79 7.95 3.85
CA LEU A 17 -4.17 8.10 5.16
C LEU A 17 -4.25 9.54 5.72
N ASN A 18 -4.55 10.52 4.88
CA ASN A 18 -4.75 11.92 5.26
C ASN A 18 -6.23 12.33 5.27
N ASP A 19 -7.17 11.38 5.18
CA ASP A 19 -8.61 11.64 5.08
C ASP A 19 -8.97 12.60 3.93
N ALA A 20 -8.16 12.59 2.85
CA ALA A 20 -8.26 13.50 1.72
C ALA A 20 -8.86 12.84 0.46
N LEU A 21 -9.27 11.57 0.54
CA LEU A 21 -9.95 10.90 -0.57
C LEU A 21 -11.44 11.22 -0.63
N PRO A 22 -12.02 11.30 -1.84
CA PRO A 22 -13.48 11.38 -2.00
C PRO A 22 -14.20 10.15 -1.40
N ALA A 23 -15.37 10.36 -0.81
CA ALA A 23 -16.17 9.30 -0.18
C ALA A 23 -16.44 8.10 -1.09
N GLN A 24 -16.74 8.35 -2.37
CA GLN A 24 -16.97 7.30 -3.36
C GLN A 24 -15.72 6.43 -3.60
N THR A 25 -14.52 7.02 -3.51
CA THR A 25 -13.26 6.27 -3.63
C THR A 25 -12.98 5.43 -2.39
N ILE A 26 -13.34 5.95 -1.21
CA ILE A 26 -13.21 5.23 0.07
C ILE A 26 -14.13 3.99 0.07
N GLU A 27 -15.38 4.13 -0.37
CA GLU A 27 -16.31 3.01 -0.50
C GLU A 27 -15.75 1.92 -1.43
N LEU A 28 -15.29 2.31 -2.62
CA LEU A 28 -14.67 1.39 -3.57
C LEU A 28 -13.47 0.66 -2.98
N LEU A 29 -12.59 1.39 -2.27
CA LEU A 29 -11.41 0.82 -1.62
C LEU A 29 -11.82 -0.19 -0.55
N ASN A 30 -12.76 0.18 0.33
CA ASN A 30 -13.25 -0.69 1.39
C ASN A 30 -13.86 -1.97 0.83
N ASP A 31 -14.70 -1.89 -0.21
CA ASP A 31 -15.31 -3.06 -0.84
C ASP A 31 -14.25 -4.03 -1.40
N HIS A 32 -13.20 -3.49 -2.05
CA HIS A 32 -12.12 -4.31 -2.61
C HIS A 32 -11.19 -4.89 -1.55
N VAL A 33 -10.96 -4.16 -0.45
CA VAL A 33 -10.21 -4.65 0.71
C VAL A 33 -10.95 -5.81 1.37
N HIS A 34 -12.26 -5.67 1.65
CA HIS A 34 -13.06 -6.71 2.29
C HIS A 34 -13.24 -7.95 1.40
N SER A 35 -13.26 -7.79 0.08
CA SER A 35 -13.34 -8.90 -0.88
C SER A 35 -11.99 -9.55 -1.19
N GLY A 36 -10.87 -9.06 -0.64
CA GLY A 36 -9.53 -9.58 -0.91
C GLY A 36 -9.03 -9.32 -2.34
N LEU A 37 -9.64 -8.35 -3.03
CA LEU A 37 -9.33 -7.96 -4.41
C LEU A 37 -8.55 -6.64 -4.48
N ALA A 38 -8.09 -6.11 -3.34
CA ALA A 38 -7.24 -4.95 -3.23
C ALA A 38 -5.76 -5.34 -3.17
N HIS A 39 -4.97 -4.85 -4.12
CA HIS A 39 -3.55 -5.14 -4.23
C HIS A 39 -2.70 -3.87 -4.26
N ILE A 40 -1.46 -4.00 -3.78
CA ILE A 40 -0.42 -2.99 -3.95
C ILE A 40 0.86 -3.66 -4.43
N SER A 41 1.67 -2.95 -5.19
CA SER A 41 3.03 -3.42 -5.45
C SER A 41 3.89 -3.26 -4.19
N ALA A 42 4.95 -4.06 -4.11
CA ALA A 42 5.94 -3.89 -3.07
C ALA A 42 6.61 -2.49 -3.09
N ILE A 43 6.69 -1.84 -4.25
CA ILE A 43 7.21 -0.47 -4.39
C ILE A 43 6.26 0.53 -3.74
N VAL A 44 4.96 0.45 -4.06
CA VAL A 44 3.94 1.31 -3.46
C VAL A 44 3.95 1.18 -1.94
N ARG A 45 4.07 -0.05 -1.45
CA ARG A 45 4.20 -0.31 -0.01
C ARG A 45 5.44 0.36 0.58
N ALA A 46 6.58 0.30 -0.10
CA ALA A 46 7.80 0.96 0.32
C ALA A 46 7.65 2.48 0.39
N GLU A 47 7.05 3.08 -0.64
CA GLU A 47 6.80 4.52 -0.71
C GLU A 47 5.88 4.99 0.42
N VAL A 48 4.77 4.27 0.65
CA VAL A 48 3.83 4.60 1.72
C VAL A 48 4.51 4.47 3.08
N LEU A 49 5.23 3.37 3.37
CA LEU A 49 5.89 3.20 4.67
C LEU A 49 7.08 4.15 4.91
N ALA A 50 7.72 4.62 3.84
CA ALA A 50 8.83 5.56 3.91
C ALA A 50 8.39 7.02 3.79
N TRP A 51 7.08 7.29 3.71
CA TRP A 51 6.53 8.63 3.55
C TRP A 51 6.86 9.50 4.78
N PRO A 52 7.68 10.56 4.64
CA PRO A 52 8.22 11.27 5.80
C PRO A 52 7.20 12.13 6.55
N GLN A 53 6.02 12.42 5.99
CA GLN A 53 5.00 13.26 6.62
C GLN A 53 3.92 12.46 7.34
N HIS A 54 4.22 11.22 7.74
CA HIS A 54 3.33 10.46 8.61
C HIS A 54 3.05 11.19 9.93
N THR A 55 1.79 11.17 10.35
CA THR A 55 1.42 11.29 11.76
C THR A 55 1.60 9.91 12.43
N ALA A 56 1.58 9.87 13.77
CA ALA A 56 1.62 8.58 14.46
C ALA A 56 0.45 7.67 14.01
N ASP A 57 -0.75 8.24 13.92
CA ASP A 57 -1.96 7.53 13.52
C ASP A 57 -1.88 7.04 12.07
N SER A 58 -1.39 7.87 11.14
CA SER A 58 -1.30 7.47 9.73
C SER A 58 -0.22 6.42 9.48
N LEU A 59 0.86 6.41 10.29
CA LEU A 59 1.86 5.36 10.23
C LEU A 59 1.34 4.03 10.75
N ASP A 60 0.58 4.04 11.85
CA ASP A 60 -0.03 2.83 12.38
C ASP A 60 -1.12 2.28 11.45
N ALA A 61 -1.92 3.16 10.85
CA ALA A 61 -2.86 2.79 9.80
C ALA A 61 -2.15 2.17 8.57
N ALA A 62 -1.03 2.75 8.12
CA ALA A 62 -0.23 2.19 7.02
C ALA A 62 0.34 0.80 7.36
N ARG A 63 0.77 0.59 8.61
CA ARG A 63 1.25 -0.72 9.10
C ARG A 63 0.13 -1.74 9.20
N ALA A 64 -1.07 -1.33 9.63
CA ALA A 64 -2.24 -2.20 9.66
C ALA A 64 -2.69 -2.57 8.24
N ALA A 65 -2.69 -1.61 7.31
CA ALA A 65 -3.05 -1.82 5.91
C ALA A 65 -2.14 -2.85 5.21
N ARG A 66 -0.87 -2.98 5.63
CA ARG A 66 0.03 -4.05 5.16
C ARG A 66 -0.57 -5.45 5.33
N ALA A 67 -1.34 -5.70 6.38
CA ALA A 67 -1.95 -7.01 6.62
C ALA A 67 -3.11 -7.31 5.67
N LEU A 68 -3.74 -6.26 5.13
CA LEU A 68 -4.91 -6.34 4.27
C LEU A 68 -4.56 -6.25 2.78
N LEU A 69 -3.52 -5.48 2.45
CA LEU A 69 -3.04 -5.28 1.10
C LEU A 69 -1.94 -6.29 0.82
N GLN A 70 -2.26 -7.33 0.04
CA GLN A 70 -1.28 -8.33 -0.36
C GLN A 70 -0.18 -7.66 -1.19
N ALA A 71 1.04 -7.60 -0.62
CA ALA A 71 2.21 -7.10 -1.33
C ALA A 71 2.76 -8.23 -2.21
N ALA A 72 2.75 -8.04 -3.53
CA ALA A 72 3.50 -8.90 -4.44
C ALA A 72 5.01 -8.79 -4.12
N LYS A 73 5.77 -9.89 -4.27
CA LYS A 73 7.24 -9.91 -4.04
C LYS A 73 7.96 -8.86 -4.90
N LEU A 74 8.97 -8.17 -4.34
CA LEU A 74 9.79 -7.22 -5.10
C LEU A 74 11.00 -7.92 -5.69
N VAL A 75 11.15 -7.84 -7.01
CA VAL A 75 12.40 -8.15 -7.71
C VAL A 75 13.02 -6.82 -8.15
N THR A 76 14.24 -6.53 -7.71
CA THR A 76 14.91 -5.24 -8.00
C THR A 76 16.41 -5.39 -8.11
N ALA A 77 17.04 -4.61 -9.00
CA ALA A 77 18.50 -4.49 -9.10
C ALA A 77 19.10 -3.57 -8.02
N ASN A 78 18.26 -2.82 -7.28
CA ASN A 78 18.68 -1.81 -6.30
C ASN A 78 18.17 -2.12 -4.89
N ALA A 79 18.34 -3.35 -4.41
CA ALA A 79 17.79 -3.79 -3.11
C ALA A 79 18.23 -2.92 -1.91
N ARG A 80 19.42 -2.30 -1.99
CA ARG A 80 19.95 -1.40 -0.95
C ARG A 80 19.01 -0.21 -0.66
N ASP A 81 18.33 0.32 -1.67
CA ASP A 81 17.43 1.48 -1.51
C ASP A 81 16.17 1.14 -0.69
N PHE A 82 15.83 -0.15 -0.63
CA PHE A 82 14.63 -0.68 0.01
C PHE A 82 14.90 -1.33 1.38
N GLY A 83 16.16 -1.40 1.84
CA GLY A 83 16.53 -2.03 3.11
C GLY A 83 15.91 -1.38 4.36
N ARG A 84 15.43 -0.14 4.25
CA ARG A 84 14.76 0.59 5.34
C ARG A 84 13.25 0.33 5.44
N VAL A 85 12.67 -0.46 4.53
CA VAL A 85 11.21 -0.66 4.45
C VAL A 85 10.79 -1.87 5.30
N PRO A 86 10.04 -1.69 6.41
CA PRO A 86 9.71 -2.78 7.32
C PRO A 86 8.88 -3.88 6.66
N GLY A 87 9.44 -5.10 6.62
CA GLY A 87 8.79 -6.35 6.21
C GLY A 87 8.60 -6.55 4.71
N LEU A 88 9.36 -5.83 3.91
CA LEU A 88 9.46 -6.04 2.47
C LEU A 88 10.31 -7.29 2.21
N GLU A 89 9.79 -8.26 1.47
CA GLU A 89 10.58 -9.40 1.03
C GLU A 89 11.30 -9.00 -0.27
N LEU A 90 12.63 -8.88 -0.20
CA LEU A 90 13.50 -8.46 -1.30
C LEU A 90 14.09 -9.67 -1.99
N ILE A 91 14.01 -9.71 -3.31
CA ILE A 91 14.77 -10.64 -4.16
C ILE A 91 15.74 -9.80 -4.99
N GLU A 92 17.04 -9.94 -4.72
CA GLU A 92 18.10 -9.38 -5.57
C GLU A 92 18.18 -10.17 -6.88
N SER A 93 18.32 -9.46 -7.99
CA SER A 93 18.57 -10.00 -9.34
C SER A 93 19.80 -9.37 -9.97
#